data_AF-A0A7U6KFC0-F1
#
_entry.id   AF-A0A7U6KFC0-F1
#
_cell.length_a   1.000
_cell.length_b   1.000
_cell.length_c   1.000
_cell.angle_alpha   90.00
_cell.angle_beta   90.00
_cell.angle_gamma   90.00
#
_symmetry.space_group_name_H-M   'P 1'
#
loop_
_entity.id
_entity.type
_entity.pdbx_description
1 polymer ?
#
loop_
_entity_poly.entity_id
_entity_poly.type
_entity_poly.pdbx_seq_one_letter_code
_entity_poly.pdbx_strand_id
1 'polypeptide(L)' 'MRTIEFKMERHGLVKIGDEVEIREGKLPYSYYYVIEPAVAMSGNFPFNQRLLARKGTVSDIKETPKGFYVDVDFTEE' A
#
# COMPACT_ATOMS: atom_id res chain seq x y z
N MET A 1 12.72 -7.46 0.75
CA MET A 1 11.98 -6.22 1.06
C MET A 1 11.37 -5.71 -0.24
N ARG A 2 10.08 -5.38 -0.23
CA ARG A 2 9.32 -4.94 -1.39
C ARG A 2 8.56 -3.67 -1.03
N THR A 3 8.74 -2.62 -1.83
CA THR A 3 8.02 -1.36 -1.69
C THR A 3 6.77 -1.40 -2.56
N ILE A 4 5.62 -1.02 -2.00
CA ILE A 4 4.37 -0.85 -2.75
C ILE A 4 3.88 0.58 -2.56
N GLU A 5 3.54 1.23 -3.67
CA GLU A 5 2.87 2.53 -3.69
C GLU A 5 1.35 2.35 -3.53
N PHE A 6 0.76 3.14 -2.64
CA PHE A 6 -0.67 3.25 -2.44
C PHE A 6 -1.11 4.68 -2.72
N LYS A 7 -2.27 4.82 -3.38
CA LYS A 7 -2.91 6.12 -3.57
C LYS A 7 -3.83 6.42 -2.40
N MET A 8 -3.74 7.65 -1.89
CA MET A 8 -4.57 8.20 -0.83
C MET A 8 -5.47 9.30 -1.37
N GLU A 9 -6.69 9.38 -0.84
CA GLU A 9 -7.66 10.42 -1.24
C GLU A 9 -7.37 11.78 -0.59
N ARG A 10 -6.70 11.81 0.57
CA ARG A 10 -6.37 13.03 1.32
C ARG A 10 -5.04 12.92 2.05
N HIS A 11 -4.35 14.04 2.24
CA HIS A 11 -3.09 14.09 2.97
C HIS A 11 -3.28 13.81 4.48
N GLY A 12 -2.20 13.44 5.16
CA GLY A 12 -2.13 13.40 6.62
C GLY A 12 -2.83 12.22 7.29
N LEU A 13 -3.22 11.17 6.56
CA LEU A 13 -3.80 9.96 7.16
C LEU A 13 -2.75 8.99 7.72
N VAL A 14 -1.50 9.12 7.27
CA VAL A 14 -0.34 8.32 7.71
C VAL A 14 0.89 9.21 7.76
N LYS A 15 1.93 8.76 8.45
CA LYS A 15 3.23 9.43 8.57
C LYS A 15 4.36 8.46 8.21
N ILE A 16 5.49 9.01 7.78
CA ILE A 16 6.72 8.23 7.57
C ILE A 16 7.12 7.58 8.89
N GLY A 17 7.38 6.27 8.85
CA GLY A 17 7.69 5.42 10.00
C GLY A 17 6.50 4.73 10.64
N ASP A 18 5.25 5.03 10.24
CA ASP A 18 4.07 4.34 10.78
C ASP A 18 4.06 2.87 10.31
N GLU A 19 3.76 1.95 11.23
CA GLU A 19 3.39 0.58 10.88
C GLU A 19 1.94 0.57 10.42
N VAL A 20 1.72 0.02 9.23
CA VAL A 20 0.39 -0.10 8.62
C VAL A 20 0.07 -1.55 8.35
N GLU A 21 -1.19 -1.92 8.60
CA GLU A 21 -1.74 -3.21 8.20
C GLU A 21 -2.47 -3.07 6.87
N ILE A 22 -2.34 -4.08 6.02
CA ILE A 22 -3.03 -4.14 4.74
C ILE A 22 -4.03 -5.28 4.67
N ARG A 23 -5.16 -5.01 4.04
CA ARG A 23 -6.13 -6.02 3.63
C ARG A 23 -5.94 -6.35 2.15
N GLU A 24 -5.91 -7.64 1.84
CA GLU A 24 -5.87 -8.15 0.46
C GLU A 24 -7.29 -8.22 -0.13
N GLY A 25 -7.47 -7.59 -1.28
CA GLY A 25 -8.63 -7.78 -2.15
C GLY A 25 -8.26 -8.68 -3.33
N LYS A 26 -9.14 -9.63 -3.67
CA LYS A 26 -8.95 -10.56 -4.79
C LYS A 26 -9.86 -10.19 -5.96
N LEU A 27 -9.26 -10.07 -7.14
CA LEU A 27 -9.93 -9.96 -8.43
C LEU A 27 -9.75 -11.27 -9.22
N PRO A 28 -10.47 -11.49 -10.34
CA PRO A 28 -10.37 -12.73 -11.11
C PRO A 28 -8.94 -13.08 -11.56
N TYR A 29 -8.11 -12.07 -11.84
CA TYR A 29 -6.75 -12.25 -12.39
C TYR A 29 -5.65 -11.51 -11.61
N SER A 30 -5.99 -10.87 -10.50
CA SER A 30 -5.07 -10.00 -9.77
C SER A 30 -5.47 -9.83 -8.30
N TYR A 31 -4.58 -9.20 -7.53
CA TYR A 31 -4.79 -8.77 -6.16
C TYR A 31 -4.59 -7.26 -6.05
N TYR A 32 -5.25 -6.63 -5.09
CA TYR A 32 -4.95 -5.27 -4.67
C TYR A 32 -4.90 -5.23 -3.15
N TYR A 33 -4.30 -4.18 -2.61
CA TYR A 33 -4.09 -4.03 -1.18
C TYR A 33 -4.65 -2.71 -0.71
N VAL A 34 -5.22 -2.70 0.48
CA VAL A 34 -5.80 -1.51 1.11
C VAL A 34 -5.17 -1.35 2.47
N ILE A 35 -4.64 -0.18 2.79
CA ILE A 35 -4.17 0.13 4.14
C ILE A 35 -5.38 0.30 5.05
N GLU A 36 -5.41 -0.40 6.18
CA GLU A 36 -6.49 -0.33 7.17
C GLU A 36 -6.20 0.73 8.26
N PRO A 37 -7.20 1.52 8.69
CA PRO A 37 -8.54 1.61 8.10
C PRO A 37 -8.45 2.22 6.69
N ALA A 38 -9.29 1.81 5.73
CA ALA A 38 -9.25 2.14 4.28
C ALA A 38 -8.81 3.57 3.88
N VAL A 39 -7.52 3.89 4.06
CA VAL A 39 -6.93 5.23 3.90
C VAL A 39 -6.17 5.36 2.58
N ALA A 40 -5.68 4.23 2.06
CA ALA A 40 -4.95 4.16 0.81
C ALA A 40 -5.18 2.82 0.11
N MET A 41 -5.12 2.80 -1.22
CA MET A 41 -5.22 1.57 -2.03
C MET A 41 -4.07 1.45 -3.02
N SER A 42 -3.55 0.24 -3.19
CA SER A 42 -2.52 -0.06 -4.18
C SER A 42 -3.12 -0.20 -5.58
N GLY A 43 -2.23 -0.26 -6.58
CA GLY A 43 -2.58 -0.82 -7.88
C GLY A 43 -2.90 -2.32 -7.83
N ASN A 44 -3.20 -2.90 -8.99
CA ASN A 44 -3.46 -4.33 -9.16
C ASN A 44 -2.15 -5.09 -9.45
N PHE A 45 -1.96 -6.22 -8.78
CA PHE A 45 -0.82 -7.11 -8.93
C PHE A 45 -1.25 -8.47 -9.51
N PRO A 46 -0.55 -9.01 -10.53
CA PRO A 46 -0.81 -10.36 -11.03
C PRO A 46 -0.50 -11.44 -9.97
N PHE A 47 -0.99 -12.66 -10.18
CA PHE A 47 -0.86 -13.77 -9.22
C PHE A 47 0.59 -14.05 -8.77
N ASN A 48 1.55 -13.97 -9.70
CA ASN A 48 2.97 -14.20 -9.42
C ASN A 48 3.65 -13.03 -8.66
N GLN A 49 2.95 -11.92 -8.46
CA GLN A 49 3.39 -10.76 -7.68
C GLN A 49 2.50 -10.53 -6.47
N ARG A 50 1.75 -11.55 -6.03
CA ARG A 50 0.99 -11.48 -4.79
C ARG A 50 1.95 -11.27 -3.61
N LEU A 51 1.71 -10.21 -2.85
CA LEU A 51 2.41 -9.92 -1.60
C LEU A 51 1.96 -10.91 -0.51
N LEU A 52 2.92 -11.53 0.18
CA LEU A 52 2.64 -12.45 1.29
C LEU A 52 2.55 -11.73 2.64
N ALA A 53 3.32 -10.65 2.81
CA ALA A 53 3.26 -9.79 3.99
C ALA A 53 1.87 -9.14 4.15
N ARG A 54 1.49 -8.85 5.40
CA ARG A 54 0.24 -8.15 5.76
C ARG A 54 0.46 -6.86 6.54
N LYS A 55 1.71 -6.60 6.93
CA LYS A 55 2.14 -5.39 7.62
C LYS A 55 3.37 -4.84 6.94
N GLY A 56 3.45 -3.52 6.88
CA GLY A 56 4.60 -2.81 6.33
C GLY A 56 4.81 -1.49 7.06
N THR A 57 5.92 -0.82 6.76
CA THR A 57 6.27 0.47 7.35
C THR A 57 6.24 1.53 6.27
N VAL A 58 5.59 2.67 6.54
CA VAL A 58 5.57 3.80 5.62
C VAL A 58 6.98 4.34 5.45
N SER A 59 7.50 4.32 4.23
CA SER A 59 8.86 4.78 3.91
C SER A 59 8.88 6.16 3.26
N ASP A 60 7.86 6.52 2.49
CA ASP A 60 7.77 7.83 1.83
C ASP A 60 6.32 8.29 1.63
N ILE A 61 6.09 9.60 1.58
CA ILE A 61 4.79 10.21 1.28
C ILE A 61 5.00 11.30 0.22
N LYS A 62 4.31 11.16 -0.91
CA LYS A 62 4.44 12.04 -2.08
C LYS A 62 3.14 12.80 -2.33
N GLU A 63 3.26 14.10 -2.58
CA GLU A 63 2.17 14.93 -3.07
C GLU A 63 2.40 15.24 -4.55
N THR A 64 1.40 14.94 -5.37
CA THR A 64 1.42 15.24 -6.80
C THR A 64 0.14 15.99 -7.20
N PRO A 65 0.12 16.67 -8.34
CA PRO A 65 -1.12 17.26 -8.87
C PRO A 65 -2.26 16.25 -9.11
N LYS A 66 -1.96 14.94 -9.15
CA LYS A 66 -2.94 13.85 -9.36
C LYS A 66 -3.45 13.23 -8.05
N GLY A 67 -2.92 13.65 -6.91
CA GLY A 67 -3.28 13.14 -5.58
C GLY A 67 -2.07 12.82 -4.71
N PHE A 68 -2.35 12.17 -3.59
CA PHE A 68 -1.38 11.79 -2.57
C PHE A 68 -1.03 10.31 -2.72
N TYR A 69 0.25 10.00 -2.57
CA TYR A 69 0.77 8.64 -2.67
C TYR A 69 1.62 8.33 -1.46
N VAL A 70 1.58 7.09 -1.01
CA VAL A 70 2.38 6.59 0.11
C VAL A 70 3.10 5.31 -0.32
N ASP A 71 4.41 5.29 -0.11
CA ASP A 71 5.21 4.10 -0.30
C ASP A 71 5.33 3.36 1.04
N VAL A 72 5.06 2.06 1.01
CA VAL A 72 5.14 1.19 2.18
C VAL A 72 6.09 0.05 1.88
N ASP A 73 7.06 -0.14 2.76
CA ASP A 73 8.03 -1.22 2.69
C ASP A 73 7.51 -2.46 3.43
N PHE A 74 7.48 -3.58 2.71
CA PHE A 74 7.09 -4.88 3.24
C PHE A 74 8.31 -5.80 3.30
N THR A 75 8.51 -6.42 4.46
CA THR A 75 9.47 -7.50 4.63
C THR A 75 8.76 -8.83 4.40
N GLU A 76 9.16 -9.54 3.36
CA GLU A 76 8.68 -10.89 3.05
C GLU A 76 9.74 -11.88 3.51
N GLU A 77 9.34 -12.86 4.33
CA GLU A 77 10.17 -13.96 4.83
C GLU A 77 9.99 -15.21 3.95
#